data_AF-K2A6L2-F1
#
_entry.id   AF-K2A6L2-F1
#
_cell.length_a   1.000
_cell.length_b   1.000
_cell.length_c   1.000
_cell.angle_alpha   90.00
_cell.angle_beta   90.00
_cell.angle_gamma   90.00
#
_symmetry.space_group_name_H-M   'P 1'
#
loop_
_entity.id
_entity.type
_entity.pdbx_description
1 polymer ?
#
loop_
_entity_poly.entity_id
_entity_poly.type
_entity_poly.pdbx_seq_one_letter_code
_entity_poly.pdbx_strand_id
1 'polypeptide(L)'
;MTSDRQSQMKQILDFIANGLNIVDPNRVDIRGSLQVGNSVYVDINVIFIGTVVLGDNVKIGPGCVINNATINKNTQIKEYSSVEGSEIGEECTIGPYARIRPSSNIGSGSQIGNFVEIKNTVMGNGCKINHHSFIGDAILGLDVIIGAGCITCNFDGKNTVVTIVDNKAYIGAGVQLVAPIKIGASATIGAGSTITEDVNENSTVLARSRQITIKNGIV
;
A
#
# COMPACT_ATOMS: atom_id res chain seq x y z
N MET A 1 19.15 -3.20 -32.00
CA MET A 1 18.00 -3.42 -31.09
C MET A 1 17.58 -4.88 -31.20
N THR A 2 17.27 -5.55 -30.10
CA THR A 2 16.74 -6.94 -30.11
C THR A 2 15.32 -6.95 -30.70
N SER A 3 14.86 -8.09 -31.23
CA SER A 3 13.50 -8.28 -31.76
C SER A 3 12.42 -7.88 -30.74
N ASP A 4 12.65 -8.22 -29.48
CA ASP A 4 11.71 -7.96 -28.39
C ASP A 4 11.56 -6.46 -28.12
N ARG A 5 12.66 -5.72 -28.15
CA ARG A 5 12.64 -4.27 -27.95
C ARG A 5 11.91 -3.54 -29.08
N GLN A 6 12.05 -4.03 -30.32
CA GLN A 6 11.32 -3.49 -31.47
C GLN A 6 9.81 -3.71 -31.33
N SER A 7 9.39 -4.91 -30.92
CA SER A 7 7.98 -5.23 -30.65
C SER A 7 7.38 -4.34 -29.56
N GLN A 8 8.09 -4.20 -28.43
CA GLN A 8 7.67 -3.31 -27.34
C GLN A 8 7.57 -1.86 -27.78
N MET A 9 8.53 -1.38 -28.59
CA MET A 9 8.49 0.00 -29.07
C MET A 9 7.26 0.25 -29.94
N LYS A 10 6.90 -0.68 -30.83
CA LYS A 10 5.68 -0.58 -31.62
C LYS A 10 4.44 -0.45 -30.73
N GLN A 11 4.31 -1.33 -29.74
CA GLN A 11 3.20 -1.31 -28.78
C GLN A 11 3.12 0.03 -28.01
N ILE A 12 4.26 0.55 -27.56
CA ILE A 12 4.34 1.85 -26.86
C ILE A 12 3.88 2.99 -27.78
N LEU A 13 4.33 3.02 -29.04
CA LEU A 13 3.93 4.03 -30.00
C LEU A 13 2.43 3.98 -30.29
N ASP A 14 1.85 2.78 -30.38
CA ASP A 14 0.41 2.60 -30.54
C ASP A 14 -0.37 3.17 -29.33
N PHE A 15 0.12 2.98 -28.09
CA PHE A 15 -0.49 3.60 -26.92
C PHE A 15 -0.38 5.12 -26.92
N ILE A 16 0.77 5.67 -27.33
CA ILE A 16 0.97 7.12 -27.42
C ILE A 16 0.01 7.73 -28.45
N ALA A 17 -0.16 7.07 -29.61
CA ALA A 17 -1.12 7.49 -30.63
C ALA A 17 -2.57 7.50 -30.12
N ASN A 18 -2.89 6.66 -29.11
CA ASN A 18 -4.17 6.58 -28.44
C ASN A 18 -4.27 7.45 -27.17
N GLY A 19 -3.31 8.35 -26.92
CA GLY A 19 -3.40 9.37 -25.88
C GLY A 19 -2.71 9.04 -24.54
N LEU A 20 -1.99 7.92 -24.45
CA LEU A 20 -1.11 7.66 -23.30
C LEU A 20 0.07 8.65 -23.30
N ASN A 21 0.27 9.37 -22.20
CA ASN A 21 1.41 10.24 -22.03
C ASN A 21 2.59 9.46 -21.41
N ILE A 22 3.59 9.14 -22.22
CA ILE A 22 4.87 8.55 -21.76
C ILE A 22 5.97 9.60 -21.90
N VAL A 23 6.68 9.86 -20.80
CA VAL A 23 7.78 10.85 -20.77
C VAL A 23 8.95 10.46 -21.68
N ASP A 24 9.34 9.19 -21.68
CA ASP A 24 10.40 8.67 -22.53
C ASP A 24 10.10 7.23 -22.98
N PRO A 25 9.66 7.04 -24.24
CA PRO A 25 9.35 5.71 -24.79
C PRO A 25 10.52 4.73 -24.76
N ASN A 26 11.76 5.22 -24.67
CA ASN A 26 12.94 4.36 -24.61
C ASN A 26 13.13 3.70 -23.24
N ARG A 27 12.50 4.25 -22.19
CA ARG A 27 12.66 3.86 -20.80
C ARG A 27 11.38 3.32 -20.16
N VAL A 28 10.53 2.68 -20.95
CA VAL A 28 9.36 1.95 -20.43
C VAL A 28 9.41 0.52 -20.97
N ASP A 29 9.16 -0.44 -20.10
CA ASP A 29 9.11 -1.86 -20.42
C ASP A 29 7.68 -2.39 -20.25
N ILE A 30 7.14 -3.02 -21.29
CA ILE A 30 5.87 -3.75 -21.23
C ILE A 30 6.16 -5.24 -21.46
N ARG A 31 5.91 -6.07 -20.45
CA ARG A 31 6.19 -7.51 -20.42
C ARG A 31 4.90 -8.29 -20.16
N GLY A 32 3.94 -8.14 -21.07
CA GLY A 32 2.61 -8.73 -20.96
C GLY A 32 1.55 -7.87 -21.64
N SER A 33 0.36 -7.81 -21.06
CA SER A 33 -0.78 -7.03 -21.53
C SER A 33 -0.97 -5.78 -20.68
N LEU A 34 -1.16 -4.64 -21.34
CA LEU A 34 -1.43 -3.36 -20.72
C LEU A 34 -2.74 -2.81 -21.28
N GLN A 35 -3.67 -2.48 -20.40
CA GLN A 35 -4.91 -1.75 -20.75
C GLN A 35 -4.84 -0.38 -20.10
N VAL A 36 -5.20 0.66 -20.85
CA VAL A 36 -4.99 2.05 -20.46
C VAL A 36 -6.27 2.84 -20.73
N GLY A 37 -6.75 3.55 -19.71
CA GLY A 37 -7.82 4.53 -19.82
C GLY A 37 -7.35 5.85 -20.44
N ASN A 38 -8.19 6.86 -20.35
CA ASN A 38 -7.90 8.19 -20.88
C ASN A 38 -6.94 8.97 -19.99
N SER A 39 -6.10 9.81 -20.61
CA SER A 39 -5.25 10.79 -19.90
C SER A 39 -4.31 10.18 -18.85
N VAL A 40 -3.84 8.95 -19.08
CA VAL A 40 -2.84 8.29 -18.23
C VAL A 40 -1.46 8.91 -18.46
N TYR A 41 -0.70 9.06 -17.38
CA TYR A 41 0.69 9.54 -17.40
C TYR A 41 1.62 8.46 -16.84
N VAL A 42 2.69 8.17 -17.58
CA VAL A 42 3.73 7.21 -17.20
C VAL A 42 5.09 7.87 -17.34
N ASP A 43 5.81 7.91 -16.21
CA ASP A 43 7.16 8.45 -16.16
C ASP A 43 8.22 7.43 -16.60
N ILE A 44 9.49 7.79 -16.45
CA ILE A 44 10.65 7.03 -16.89
C ILE A 44 10.90 5.79 -16.03
N ASN A 45 11.53 4.78 -16.61
CA ASN A 45 11.95 3.54 -15.96
C ASN A 45 10.81 2.75 -15.32
N VAL A 46 9.60 2.83 -15.86
CA VAL A 46 8.45 2.05 -15.39
C VAL A 46 8.41 0.69 -16.08
N ILE A 47 8.13 -0.36 -15.31
CA ILE A 47 8.04 -1.74 -15.81
C ILE A 47 6.64 -2.28 -15.54
N PHE A 48 5.94 -2.67 -16.59
CA PHE A 48 4.66 -3.38 -16.53
C PHE A 48 4.86 -4.87 -16.81
N ILE A 49 4.32 -5.75 -15.96
CA ILE A 49 4.51 -7.20 -16.02
C ILE A 49 3.15 -7.91 -15.94
N GLY A 50 2.97 -8.94 -16.75
CA GLY A 50 1.74 -9.75 -16.74
C GLY A 50 0.54 -8.97 -17.27
N THR A 51 -0.60 -9.04 -16.58
CA THR A 51 -1.81 -8.28 -16.97
C THR A 51 -1.95 -7.05 -16.10
N VAL A 52 -1.80 -5.86 -16.68
CA VAL A 52 -1.96 -4.58 -15.99
C VAL A 52 -3.11 -3.78 -16.57
N VAL A 53 -3.93 -3.19 -15.71
CA VAL A 53 -5.02 -2.30 -16.09
C VAL A 53 -4.84 -0.96 -15.38
N LEU A 54 -4.81 0.13 -16.15
CA LEU A 54 -4.75 1.50 -15.66
C LEU A 54 -6.06 2.21 -16.04
N GLY A 55 -6.78 2.72 -15.05
CA GLY A 55 -7.98 3.54 -15.26
C GLY A 55 -7.66 4.97 -15.74
N ASP A 56 -8.71 5.76 -15.92
CA ASP A 56 -8.60 7.15 -16.38
C ASP A 56 -7.78 8.01 -15.41
N ASN A 57 -6.97 8.94 -15.94
CA ASN A 57 -6.16 9.90 -15.18
C ASN A 57 -5.17 9.28 -14.19
N VAL A 58 -4.84 7.99 -14.33
CA VAL A 58 -3.80 7.35 -13.51
C VAL A 58 -2.43 7.97 -13.79
N LYS A 59 -1.65 8.15 -12.73
CA LYS A 59 -0.28 8.68 -12.81
C LYS A 59 0.70 7.69 -12.21
N ILE A 60 1.66 7.23 -13.00
CA ILE A 60 2.73 6.33 -12.56
C ILE A 60 4.05 7.08 -12.58
N GLY A 61 4.64 7.27 -11.40
CA GLY A 61 5.93 7.93 -11.20
C GLY A 61 7.12 7.05 -11.61
N PRO A 62 8.33 7.62 -11.66
CA PRO A 62 9.49 6.92 -12.18
C PRO A 62 9.92 5.72 -11.34
N GLY A 63 10.48 4.71 -12.01
CA GLY A 63 11.03 3.52 -11.36
C GLY A 63 10.00 2.58 -10.74
N CYS A 64 8.70 2.77 -11.02
CA CYS A 64 7.66 1.88 -10.51
C CYS A 64 7.64 0.54 -11.22
N VAL A 65 7.25 -0.51 -10.49
CA VAL A 65 7.00 -1.85 -11.05
C VAL A 65 5.57 -2.26 -10.77
N ILE A 66 4.79 -2.50 -11.82
CA ILE A 66 3.38 -2.88 -11.72
C ILE A 66 3.21 -4.27 -12.36
N ASN A 67 2.82 -5.25 -11.56
CA ASN A 67 2.78 -6.67 -11.95
C ASN A 67 1.43 -7.29 -11.63
N ASN A 68 0.68 -7.76 -12.62
CA ASN A 68 -0.63 -8.39 -12.43
C ASN A 68 -1.58 -7.56 -11.53
N ALA A 69 -1.76 -6.29 -11.86
CA ALA A 69 -2.43 -5.34 -10.98
C ALA A 69 -3.38 -4.41 -11.73
N THR A 70 -4.41 -3.97 -11.02
CA THR A 70 -5.39 -2.97 -11.49
C THR A 70 -5.22 -1.70 -10.68
N ILE A 71 -4.99 -0.59 -11.36
CA ILE A 71 -4.90 0.75 -10.77
C ILE A 71 -6.09 1.56 -11.27
N ASN A 72 -7.06 1.83 -10.39
CA ASN A 72 -8.29 2.51 -10.77
C ASN A 72 -8.11 4.02 -10.95
N LYS A 73 -9.16 4.67 -11.46
CA LYS A 73 -9.11 6.06 -11.93
C LYS A 73 -8.57 7.05 -10.89
N ASN A 74 -7.95 8.12 -11.36
CA ASN A 74 -7.42 9.23 -10.55
C ASN A 74 -6.36 8.82 -9.51
N THR A 75 -5.86 7.58 -9.55
CA THR A 75 -4.87 7.09 -8.60
C THR A 75 -3.45 7.45 -9.04
N GLN A 76 -2.62 7.84 -8.07
CA GLN A 76 -1.21 8.11 -8.26
C GLN A 76 -0.36 7.04 -7.57
N ILE A 77 0.51 6.40 -8.36
CA ILE A 77 1.61 5.58 -7.86
C ILE A 77 2.89 6.41 -7.94
N LYS A 78 3.48 6.73 -6.81
CA LYS A 78 4.69 7.54 -6.67
C LYS A 78 5.96 6.70 -6.80
N GLU A 79 7.05 7.40 -6.97
CA GLU A 79 8.38 6.90 -7.35
C GLU A 79 8.79 5.63 -6.59
N TYR A 80 9.44 4.72 -7.30
CA TYR A 80 10.05 3.52 -6.73
C TYR A 80 9.08 2.64 -5.91
N SER A 81 7.78 2.72 -6.21
CA SER A 81 6.78 1.86 -5.59
C SER A 81 6.55 0.62 -6.44
N SER A 82 6.13 -0.45 -5.79
CA SER A 82 5.83 -1.73 -6.44
C SER A 82 4.43 -2.20 -6.06
N VAL A 83 3.68 -2.67 -7.06
CA VAL A 83 2.35 -3.24 -6.88
C VAL A 83 2.31 -4.57 -7.61
N GLU A 84 2.03 -5.64 -6.86
CA GLU A 84 1.98 -6.99 -7.39
C GLU A 84 0.67 -7.69 -6.99
N GLY A 85 -0.04 -8.29 -7.95
CA GLY A 85 -1.17 -9.18 -7.69
C GLY A 85 -2.30 -8.54 -6.88
N SER A 86 -2.55 -7.24 -7.11
CA SER A 86 -3.38 -6.41 -6.22
C SER A 86 -4.23 -5.42 -6.99
N GLU A 87 -5.30 -4.96 -6.34
CA GLU A 87 -6.17 -3.91 -6.85
C GLU A 87 -6.04 -2.64 -5.98
N ILE A 88 -5.83 -1.51 -6.64
CA ILE A 88 -5.81 -0.19 -6.02
C ILE A 88 -7.06 0.56 -6.47
N GLY A 89 -7.87 1.00 -5.50
CA GLY A 89 -9.10 1.76 -5.71
C GLY A 89 -8.87 3.14 -6.32
N GLU A 90 -9.94 3.89 -6.46
CA GLU A 90 -9.94 5.21 -7.09
C GLU A 90 -9.34 6.26 -6.17
N GLU A 91 -8.75 7.32 -6.73
CA GLU A 91 -8.28 8.49 -5.97
C GLU A 91 -7.26 8.15 -4.86
N CYS A 92 -6.54 7.04 -5.02
CA CYS A 92 -5.52 6.60 -4.07
C CYS A 92 -4.18 7.31 -4.32
N THR A 93 -3.37 7.39 -3.27
CA THR A 93 -1.96 7.79 -3.38
C THR A 93 -1.08 6.70 -2.76
N ILE A 94 -0.23 6.08 -3.58
CA ILE A 94 0.67 4.99 -3.17
C ILE A 94 2.11 5.45 -3.31
N GLY A 95 2.92 5.33 -2.26
CA GLY A 95 4.34 5.63 -2.26
C GLY A 95 4.73 7.07 -1.89
N PRO A 96 5.98 7.46 -2.16
CA PRO A 96 7.02 6.69 -2.87
C PRO A 96 7.53 5.50 -2.03
N TYR A 97 8.27 4.56 -2.62
CA TYR A 97 8.84 3.40 -1.90
C TYR A 97 7.83 2.50 -1.17
N ALA A 98 6.58 2.45 -1.64
CA ALA A 98 5.58 1.52 -1.12
C ALA A 98 5.72 0.15 -1.79
N ARG A 99 5.41 -0.91 -1.03
CA ARG A 99 5.39 -2.29 -1.53
C ARG A 99 4.03 -2.92 -1.27
N ILE A 100 3.22 -3.02 -2.33
CA ILE A 100 1.93 -3.71 -2.28
C ILE A 100 2.12 -5.10 -2.86
N ARG A 101 1.98 -6.12 -2.01
CA ARG A 101 2.17 -7.53 -2.33
C ARG A 101 0.84 -8.20 -2.68
N PRO A 102 0.89 -9.39 -3.29
CA PRO A 102 -0.30 -10.08 -3.77
C PRO A 102 -1.45 -10.21 -2.77
N SER A 103 -2.65 -10.33 -3.34
CA SER A 103 -3.91 -10.51 -2.62
C SER A 103 -4.29 -9.31 -1.76
N SER A 104 -3.87 -8.10 -2.15
CA SER A 104 -4.25 -6.87 -1.45
C SER A 104 -5.30 -6.09 -2.26
N ASN A 105 -6.33 -5.60 -1.57
CA ASN A 105 -7.33 -4.70 -2.13
C ASN A 105 -7.34 -3.40 -1.31
N ILE A 106 -6.98 -2.30 -1.96
CA ILE A 106 -6.87 -0.99 -1.34
C ILE A 106 -8.09 -0.14 -1.73
N GLY A 107 -8.95 0.17 -0.77
CA GLY A 107 -10.15 0.97 -1.00
C GLY A 107 -9.86 2.40 -1.44
N SER A 108 -10.83 3.03 -2.10
CA SER A 108 -10.70 4.36 -2.72
C SER A 108 -10.33 5.47 -1.71
N GLY A 109 -9.61 6.49 -2.18
CA GLY A 109 -9.18 7.64 -1.38
C GLY A 109 -8.09 7.30 -0.34
N SER A 110 -7.56 6.08 -0.38
CA SER A 110 -6.55 5.61 0.57
C SER A 110 -5.17 6.20 0.30
N GLN A 111 -4.38 6.36 1.37
CA GLN A 111 -3.01 6.84 1.30
C GLN A 111 -2.06 5.81 1.90
N ILE A 112 -1.11 5.37 1.09
CA ILE A 112 -0.03 4.49 1.50
C ILE A 112 1.26 5.23 1.19
N GLY A 113 2.07 5.51 2.19
CA GLY A 113 3.28 6.31 2.03
C GLY A 113 4.55 5.47 2.00
N ASN A 114 5.65 6.07 2.43
CA ASN A 114 6.98 5.52 2.24
C ASN A 114 7.35 4.41 3.22
N PHE A 115 8.03 3.39 2.67
CA PHE A 115 8.48 2.21 3.41
C PHE A 115 7.33 1.47 4.10
N VAL A 116 6.17 1.46 3.44
CA VAL A 116 5.01 0.67 3.87
C VAL A 116 4.92 -0.56 3.00
N GLU A 117 4.83 -1.72 3.65
CA GLU A 117 4.59 -3.01 3.01
C GLU A 117 3.19 -3.51 3.38
N ILE A 118 2.40 -3.84 2.36
CA ILE A 118 1.05 -4.42 2.52
C ILE A 118 1.01 -5.79 1.84
N LYS A 119 0.43 -6.78 2.50
CA LYS A 119 0.30 -8.16 1.97
C LYS A 119 -1.03 -8.76 2.40
N ASN A 120 -1.73 -9.44 1.48
CA ASN A 120 -2.96 -10.19 1.79
C ASN A 120 -3.93 -9.40 2.68
N THR A 121 -4.21 -8.14 2.31
CA THR A 121 -4.95 -7.21 3.15
C THR A 121 -6.11 -6.59 2.38
N VAL A 122 -7.28 -6.54 3.01
CA VAL A 122 -8.44 -5.79 2.53
C VAL A 122 -8.51 -4.50 3.33
N MET A 123 -8.43 -3.35 2.66
CA MET A 123 -8.43 -2.03 3.28
C MET A 123 -9.63 -1.25 2.77
N GLY A 124 -10.47 -0.77 3.68
CA GLY A 124 -11.61 0.09 3.35
C GLY A 124 -11.17 1.46 2.83
N ASN A 125 -12.14 2.23 2.35
CA ASN A 125 -11.90 3.55 1.78
C ASN A 125 -11.33 4.53 2.82
N GLY A 126 -10.53 5.50 2.34
CA GLY A 126 -10.05 6.63 3.15
C GLY A 126 -8.97 6.29 4.17
N CYS A 127 -8.46 5.07 4.19
CA CYS A 127 -7.47 4.65 5.17
C CYS A 127 -6.10 5.28 4.91
N LYS A 128 -5.32 5.49 5.98
CA LYS A 128 -4.01 6.17 5.91
C LYS A 128 -2.93 5.35 6.62
N ILE A 129 -1.90 4.96 5.88
CA ILE A 129 -0.76 4.17 6.36
C ILE A 129 0.49 4.79 5.73
N ASN A 130 1.05 5.82 6.37
CA ASN A 130 1.96 6.71 5.65
C ASN A 130 3.44 6.37 5.78
N HIS A 131 3.87 5.65 6.83
CA HIS A 131 5.31 5.52 7.11
C HIS A 131 5.69 4.20 7.80
N HIS A 132 6.69 3.51 7.28
CA HIS A 132 7.45 2.47 8.00
C HIS A 132 6.61 1.34 8.63
N SER A 133 5.51 0.93 8.01
CA SER A 133 4.58 -0.06 8.58
C SER A 133 4.53 -1.34 7.76
N PHE A 134 4.34 -2.48 8.42
CA PHE A 134 4.01 -3.75 7.78
C PHE A 134 2.60 -4.16 8.17
N ILE A 135 1.73 -4.29 7.17
CA ILE A 135 0.34 -4.71 7.33
C ILE A 135 0.09 -5.94 6.47
N GLY A 136 0.07 -7.09 7.14
CA GLY A 136 -0.03 -8.41 6.55
C GLY A 136 -1.20 -9.19 7.12
N ASP A 137 -1.97 -9.84 6.24
CA ASP A 137 -3.06 -10.73 6.64
C ASP A 137 -4.09 -9.97 7.51
N ALA A 138 -4.63 -8.86 6.98
CA ALA A 138 -5.46 -7.94 7.74
C ALA A 138 -6.75 -7.52 7.01
N ILE A 139 -7.76 -7.13 7.80
CA ILE A 139 -8.99 -6.49 7.34
C ILE A 139 -9.09 -5.15 8.05
N LEU A 140 -8.95 -4.06 7.30
CA LEU A 140 -9.12 -2.69 7.80
C LEU A 140 -10.44 -2.13 7.29
N GLY A 141 -11.23 -1.57 8.19
CA GLY A 141 -12.48 -0.88 7.89
C GLY A 141 -12.27 0.44 7.15
N LEU A 142 -13.28 1.31 7.17
CA LEU A 142 -13.25 2.64 6.58
C LEU A 142 -12.48 3.62 7.47
N ASP A 143 -11.75 4.57 6.85
CA ASP A 143 -11.08 5.69 7.53
C ASP A 143 -10.15 5.27 8.70
N VAL A 144 -9.56 4.08 8.64
CA VAL A 144 -8.57 3.63 9.62
C VAL A 144 -7.26 4.39 9.43
N ILE A 145 -6.70 4.87 10.54
CA ILE A 145 -5.40 5.56 10.54
C ILE A 145 -4.39 4.69 11.25
N ILE A 146 -3.32 4.33 10.54
CA ILE A 146 -2.20 3.58 11.06
C ILE A 146 -1.00 4.51 11.22
N GLY A 147 -0.56 4.67 12.46
CA GLY A 147 0.62 5.43 12.84
C GLY A 147 1.91 4.80 12.29
N ALA A 148 2.95 5.62 12.20
CA ALA A 148 4.24 5.21 11.68
C ALA A 148 4.84 4.05 12.48
N GLY A 149 5.44 3.05 11.83
CA GLY A 149 6.10 1.95 12.54
C GLY A 149 5.14 0.91 13.12
N CYS A 150 3.86 0.94 12.75
CA CYS A 150 2.90 -0.05 13.20
C CYS A 150 3.12 -1.38 12.46
N ILE A 151 3.05 -2.49 13.19
CA ILE A 151 3.27 -3.83 12.66
C ILE A 151 2.10 -4.74 13.04
N THR A 152 1.52 -5.43 12.07
CA THR A 152 0.68 -6.62 12.32
C THR A 152 1.59 -7.83 12.54
N CYS A 153 1.68 -8.31 13.77
CA CYS A 153 2.42 -9.52 14.11
C CYS A 153 1.54 -10.74 13.77
N ASN A 154 1.61 -11.17 12.52
CA ASN A 154 0.65 -12.08 11.89
C ASN A 154 1.13 -13.53 11.76
N PHE A 155 2.35 -13.89 12.19
CA PHE A 155 2.90 -15.24 12.05
C PHE A 155 3.18 -15.87 13.43
N ASP A 156 2.60 -17.04 13.70
CA ASP A 156 2.70 -17.74 14.99
C ASP A 156 3.87 -18.76 15.07
N GLY A 157 4.69 -18.81 14.02
CA GLY A 157 5.73 -19.82 13.83
C GLY A 157 5.34 -20.97 12.90
N LYS A 158 4.04 -21.10 12.55
CA LYS A 158 3.51 -22.14 11.66
C LYS A 158 2.58 -21.57 10.59
N ASN A 159 1.61 -20.76 10.99
CA ASN A 159 0.57 -20.20 10.13
C ASN A 159 0.53 -18.68 10.24
N THR A 160 -0.09 -18.05 9.24
CA THR A 160 -0.50 -16.65 9.34
C THR A 160 -1.91 -16.54 9.90
N VAL A 161 -2.14 -15.55 10.76
CA VAL A 161 -3.41 -15.29 11.45
C VAL A 161 -3.85 -13.84 11.23
N VAL A 162 -5.17 -13.61 11.27
CA VAL A 162 -5.78 -12.36 10.78
C VAL A 162 -5.82 -11.27 11.86
N THR A 163 -5.51 -10.03 11.48
CA THR A 163 -5.82 -8.82 12.25
C THR A 163 -7.06 -8.12 11.70
N ILE A 164 -8.02 -7.77 12.55
CA ILE A 164 -9.21 -7.01 12.15
C ILE A 164 -9.16 -5.63 12.84
N VAL A 165 -9.33 -4.56 12.07
CA VAL A 165 -9.42 -3.20 12.58
C VAL A 165 -10.68 -2.55 12.01
N ASP A 166 -11.66 -2.29 12.86
CA ASP A 166 -12.93 -1.71 12.45
C ASP A 166 -12.82 -0.21 12.13
N ASN A 167 -13.89 0.34 11.55
CA ASN A 167 -13.96 1.69 11.01
C ASN A 167 -13.45 2.77 11.99
N LYS A 168 -12.72 3.76 11.45
CA LYS A 168 -12.28 4.97 12.14
C LYS A 168 -11.38 4.74 13.35
N ALA A 169 -10.86 3.52 13.52
CA ALA A 169 -9.88 3.25 14.56
C ALA A 169 -8.57 4.00 14.26
N TYR A 170 -7.91 4.45 15.33
CA TYR A 170 -6.60 5.07 15.28
C TYR A 170 -5.58 4.16 15.97
N ILE A 171 -4.57 3.73 15.22
CA ILE A 171 -3.47 2.94 15.74
C ILE A 171 -2.24 3.82 15.88
N GLY A 172 -1.75 4.01 17.10
CA GLY A 172 -0.61 4.87 17.38
C GLY A 172 0.69 4.42 16.72
N ALA A 173 1.67 5.33 16.67
CA ALA A 173 2.99 5.02 16.13
C ALA A 173 3.69 3.92 16.95
N GLY A 174 4.44 3.05 16.26
CA GLY A 174 5.24 1.98 16.87
C GLY A 174 4.41 0.91 17.58
N VAL A 175 3.11 0.79 17.27
CA VAL A 175 2.24 -0.24 17.85
C VAL A 175 2.50 -1.60 17.22
N GLN A 176 2.48 -2.65 18.04
CA GLN A 176 2.44 -4.04 17.60
C GLN A 176 1.02 -4.60 17.82
N LEU A 177 0.39 -5.09 16.77
CA LEU A 177 -0.91 -5.79 16.83
C LEU A 177 -0.63 -7.29 16.75
N VAL A 178 -0.73 -7.99 17.88
CA VAL A 178 -0.46 -9.43 17.95
C VAL A 178 -1.71 -10.20 17.55
N ALA A 179 -1.70 -10.76 16.34
CA ALA A 179 -2.82 -11.51 15.80
C ALA A 179 -2.93 -12.92 16.43
N PRO A 180 -4.12 -13.54 16.47
CA PRO A 180 -5.40 -12.97 16.02
C PRO A 180 -5.92 -11.92 17.00
N ILE A 181 -6.42 -10.80 16.46
CA ILE A 181 -6.94 -9.70 17.25
C ILE A 181 -7.97 -8.88 16.48
N LYS A 182 -8.95 -8.35 17.20
CA LYS A 182 -9.92 -7.37 16.71
C LYS A 182 -9.81 -6.04 17.46
N ILE A 183 -9.64 -4.95 16.71
CA ILE A 183 -9.73 -3.57 17.20
C ILE A 183 -11.08 -2.98 16.80
N GLY A 184 -11.88 -2.58 17.79
CA GLY A 184 -13.22 -2.06 17.60
C GLY A 184 -13.28 -0.67 16.94
N ALA A 185 -14.47 -0.33 16.44
CA ALA A 185 -14.68 0.91 15.71
C ALA A 185 -14.38 2.14 16.57
N SER A 186 -13.75 3.15 15.97
CA SER A 186 -13.33 4.40 16.65
C SER A 186 -12.47 4.18 17.91
N ALA A 187 -11.88 2.99 18.08
CA ALA A 187 -10.93 2.76 19.17
C ALA A 187 -9.61 3.51 18.90
N THR A 188 -8.91 3.87 19.97
CA THR A 188 -7.62 4.54 19.92
C THR A 188 -6.58 3.69 20.64
N ILE A 189 -5.54 3.25 19.92
CA ILE A 189 -4.39 2.59 20.51
C ILE A 189 -3.29 3.62 20.69
N GLY A 190 -2.83 3.82 21.92
CA GLY A 190 -1.74 4.76 22.16
C GLY A 190 -0.40 4.23 21.65
N ALA A 191 0.47 5.16 21.25
CA ALA A 191 1.78 4.86 20.66
C ALA A 191 2.66 3.95 21.54
N GLY A 192 3.44 3.09 20.86
CA GLY A 192 4.39 2.16 21.47
C GLY A 192 3.74 1.03 22.27
N SER A 193 2.45 0.76 22.04
CA SER A 193 1.73 -0.31 22.72
C SER A 193 1.85 -1.65 21.99
N THR A 194 2.01 -2.72 22.75
CA THR A 194 1.84 -4.10 22.25
C THR A 194 0.44 -4.59 22.63
N ILE A 195 -0.44 -4.79 21.65
CA ILE A 195 -1.82 -5.20 21.89
C ILE A 195 -1.98 -6.69 21.61
N THR A 196 -2.44 -7.43 22.61
CA THR A 196 -2.58 -8.90 22.59
C THR A 196 -4.00 -9.39 22.85
N GLU A 197 -4.94 -8.47 23.09
CA GLU A 197 -6.33 -8.76 23.40
C GLU A 197 -7.24 -7.84 22.59
N ASP A 198 -8.45 -8.31 22.29
CA ASP A 198 -9.45 -7.53 21.57
C ASP A 198 -9.74 -6.20 22.26
N VAL A 199 -9.95 -5.17 21.46
CA VAL A 199 -10.19 -3.81 21.93
C VAL A 199 -11.63 -3.41 21.60
N ASN A 200 -12.38 -2.99 22.61
CA ASN A 200 -13.76 -2.55 22.44
C ASN A 200 -13.84 -1.26 21.59
N GLU A 201 -14.98 -1.07 20.93
CA GLU A 201 -15.28 0.19 20.24
C GLU A 201 -15.23 1.40 21.18
N ASN A 202 -14.94 2.58 20.61
CA ASN A 202 -14.88 3.86 21.32
C ASN A 202 -13.98 3.88 22.57
N SER A 203 -13.04 2.94 22.67
CA SER A 203 -12.14 2.81 23.82
C SER A 203 -10.74 3.33 23.49
N THR A 204 -10.01 3.73 24.53
CA THR A 204 -8.58 4.05 24.41
C THR A 204 -7.78 3.01 25.18
N VAL A 205 -6.82 2.36 24.52
CA VAL A 205 -5.98 1.32 25.11
C VAL A 205 -4.51 1.74 25.08
N LEU A 206 -3.83 1.49 26.20
CA LEU A 206 -2.41 1.72 26.40
C LEU A 206 -1.80 0.44 26.97
N ALA A 207 -0.82 -0.13 26.26
CA ALA A 207 -0.07 -1.29 26.72
C ALA A 207 1.43 -0.98 26.68
N ARG A 208 1.84 -0.03 27.54
CA ARG A 208 3.22 0.50 27.61
C ARG A 208 3.69 0.66 29.05
N SER A 209 4.99 0.57 29.26
CA SER A 209 5.61 0.77 30.58
C SER A 209 5.46 2.20 31.07
N ARG A 210 5.34 2.37 32.40
CA ARG A 210 5.39 3.70 33.03
C ARG A 210 6.79 4.29 32.86
N GLN A 211 6.85 5.53 32.40
CA GLN A 211 8.11 6.27 32.30
C GLN A 211 8.72 6.47 33.69
N ILE A 212 10.03 6.24 33.81
CA ILE A 212 10.83 6.53 34.99
C ILE A 212 11.98 7.47 34.62
N THR A 213 12.54 8.16 35.62
CA THR A 213 13.73 9.00 35.46
C THR A 213 14.82 8.49 36.38
N ILE A 214 15.91 7.99 35.81
CA ILE A 214 17.09 7.55 36.56
C ILE A 214 18.08 8.71 36.57
N LYS A 215 18.30 9.33 37.74
CA LYS A 215 19.29 10.41 37.88
C LYS A 215 20.70 9.82 37.83
N ASN A 216 21.56 10.42 37.01
CA ASN A 216 22.97 10.01 36.83
C ASN A 216 23.14 8.54 36.39
N GLY A 217 22.15 7.97 35.72
CA GLY A 217 22.21 6.61 35.19
C GLY A 217 22.92 6.53 33.85
N ILE A 218 23.45 5.36 33.54
CA ILE A 218 23.84 4.94 32.19
C ILE A 218 22.86 3.82 31.82
N VAL A 219 22.09 3.99 30.75
CA VAL A 219 21.19 2.98 30.17
C VAL A 219 21.72 2.63 28.78
#